data_AF-A0A1V2T9T1-F1
#
_entry.id   AF-A0A1V2T9T1-F1
#
_cell.length_a   1.000
_cell.length_b   1.000
_cell.length_c   1.000
_cell.angle_alpha   90.00
_cell.angle_beta   90.00
_cell.angle_gamma   90.00
#
_symmetry.space_group_name_H-M   'P 1'
#
loop_
_entity.id
_entity.type
_entity.pdbx_description
1 polymer ?
#
loop_
_entity_poly.entity_id
_entity_poly.type
_entity_poly.pdbx_seq_one_letter_code
_entity_poly.pdbx_strand_id
1 'polypeptide(L)'
;MTGDAVRATLVFLAKSPPGSDLVFTHLPQDFLDGKAFYGSEALYQQYKVKRGLWRFGLDLIEVPDFLAEYGMRVVEQPTAQEISTRYMASVGRNLPVSELEWSVYAERIRDTQRHLNELRQLPVLDP
;
A
#
# COMPACT_ATOMS: atom_id res chain seq x y z
N MET A 1 -8.15 -0.25 -10.76
CA MET A 1 -9.32 -0.98 -10.22
C MET A 1 -10.37 0.04 -9.77
N THR A 2 -11.62 -0.35 -9.55
CA THR A 2 -12.59 0.50 -8.82
C THR A 2 -12.33 0.42 -7.32
N GLY A 3 -12.84 1.37 -6.53
CA GLY A 3 -12.72 1.34 -5.08
C GLY A 3 -13.29 0.05 -4.46
N ASP A 4 -14.44 -0.41 -4.95
CA ASP A 4 -15.05 -1.67 -4.47
C ASP A 4 -14.19 -2.90 -4.77
N ALA A 5 -13.57 -2.95 -5.96
CA ALA A 5 -12.66 -4.03 -6.30
C ALA A 5 -11.39 -4.02 -5.43
N VAL A 6 -10.87 -2.83 -5.10
CA VAL A 6 -9.74 -2.68 -4.18
C VAL A 6 -10.13 -3.18 -2.78
N ARG A 7 -11.26 -2.71 -2.23
CA ARG A 7 -11.76 -3.15 -0.92
C ARG A 7 -12.01 -4.65 -0.88
N ALA A 8 -12.64 -5.23 -1.91
CA ALA A 8 -12.87 -6.67 -1.99
C ALA A 8 -11.55 -7.45 -2.01
N THR A 9 -10.52 -6.92 -2.69
CA THR A 9 -9.18 -7.52 -2.70
C THR A 9 -8.54 -7.45 -1.31
N LEU A 10 -8.65 -6.33 -0.61
CA LEU A 10 -8.14 -6.20 0.76
C LEU A 10 -8.87 -7.11 1.76
N VAL A 11 -10.20 -7.27 1.63
CA VAL A 11 -10.96 -8.26 2.41
C VAL A 11 -10.45 -9.67 2.18
N PHE A 12 -10.12 -10.02 0.93
CA PHE A 12 -9.53 -11.31 0.62
C PHE A 12 -8.14 -11.47 1.25
N LEU A 13 -7.28 -10.46 1.12
CA LEU A 13 -5.90 -10.45 1.65
C LEU A 13 -5.85 -10.38 3.19
N ALA A 14 -6.89 -9.87 3.85
CA ALA A 14 -6.98 -9.83 5.31
C ALA A 14 -6.97 -11.24 5.96
N LYS A 15 -7.24 -12.28 5.16
CA LYS A 15 -7.19 -13.69 5.56
C LYS A 15 -5.78 -14.27 5.59
N SER A 16 -4.78 -13.55 5.09
CA SER A 16 -3.39 -13.99 5.12
C SER A 16 -2.89 -14.18 6.56
N PRO A 17 -1.94 -15.11 6.81
CA PRO A 17 -1.35 -15.28 8.13
C PRO A 17 -0.72 -13.97 8.64
N PRO A 18 -0.72 -13.74 9.97
CA PRO A 18 -0.01 -12.60 10.51
C PRO A 18 1.49 -12.61 10.19
N GLY A 19 2.06 -11.42 9.98
CA GLY A 19 3.42 -11.26 9.46
C GLY A 19 3.55 -11.39 7.94
N SER A 20 2.44 -11.60 7.22
CA SER A 20 2.44 -11.53 5.75
C SER A 20 2.63 -10.09 5.28
N ASP A 21 3.44 -9.92 4.24
CA ASP A 21 3.71 -8.63 3.61
C ASP A 21 2.70 -8.30 2.51
N LEU A 22 2.32 -7.02 2.43
CA LEU A 22 1.60 -6.42 1.32
C LEU A 22 2.39 -5.24 0.77
N VAL A 23 2.70 -5.27 -0.51
CA VAL A 23 3.29 -4.13 -1.23
C VAL A 23 2.41 -3.77 -2.41
N PHE A 24 2.08 -2.50 -2.55
CA PHE A 24 1.31 -1.99 -3.68
C PHE A 24 1.69 -0.55 -4.01
N THR A 25 1.30 -0.11 -5.20
CA THR A 25 1.34 1.29 -5.60
C THR A 25 -0.07 1.85 -5.73
N HIS A 26 -0.24 3.13 -5.43
CA HIS A 26 -1.49 3.84 -5.64
C HIS A 26 -1.26 5.26 -6.18
N LEU A 27 -2.34 5.86 -6.68
CA LEU A 27 -2.38 7.27 -7.04
C LEU A 27 -2.95 8.09 -5.87
N PRO A 28 -2.46 9.31 -5.61
CA PRO A 28 -3.10 10.25 -4.70
C PRO A 28 -4.55 10.54 -5.11
N GLN A 29 -5.45 10.60 -4.13
CA GLN A 29 -6.86 10.90 -4.41
C GLN A 29 -7.05 12.31 -4.97
N ASP A 30 -6.29 13.29 -4.48
CA ASP A 30 -6.32 14.69 -4.94
C ASP A 30 -5.89 14.85 -6.41
N PHE A 31 -5.03 13.98 -6.92
CA PHE A 31 -4.72 13.87 -8.36
C PHE A 31 -5.92 13.41 -9.16
N LEU A 32 -6.65 12.39 -8.70
CA LEU A 32 -7.84 11.90 -9.39
C LEU A 32 -9.02 12.87 -9.31
N ASP A 33 -9.03 13.73 -8.30
CA ASP A 33 -9.97 14.84 -8.15
C ASP A 33 -9.59 16.07 -9.00
N GLY A 34 -8.40 16.07 -9.62
CA GLY A 34 -7.89 17.19 -10.42
C GLY A 34 -7.45 18.40 -9.59
N LYS A 35 -7.09 18.20 -8.31
CA LYS A 35 -6.65 19.25 -7.39
C LYS A 35 -5.13 19.46 -7.40
N ALA A 36 -4.35 18.38 -7.55
CA ALA A 36 -2.89 18.43 -7.63
C ALA A 36 -2.39 17.48 -8.72
N PHE A 37 -1.63 17.98 -9.70
CA PHE A 37 -1.24 17.19 -10.87
C PHE A 37 0.15 16.59 -10.81
N TYR A 38 1.01 17.03 -9.89
CA TYR A 38 2.37 16.49 -9.73
C TYR A 38 3.17 16.45 -11.06
N GLY A 39 3.01 17.49 -11.91
CA GLY A 39 3.62 17.58 -13.24
C GLY A 39 3.14 16.51 -14.25
N SER A 40 2.00 15.87 -13.97
CA SER A 40 1.48 14.71 -14.70
C SER A 40 0.13 14.99 -15.39
N GLU A 41 -0.12 16.23 -15.80
CA GLU A 41 -1.36 16.67 -16.46
C GLU A 41 -1.66 15.84 -17.71
N ALA A 42 -0.63 15.52 -18.51
CA ALA A 42 -0.79 14.70 -19.70
C ALA A 42 -1.29 13.28 -19.35
N LEU A 43 -0.79 12.71 -18.25
CA LEU A 43 -1.23 11.40 -17.75
C LEU A 43 -2.66 11.46 -17.21
N TYR A 44 -3.02 12.53 -16.49
CA TYR A 44 -4.40 12.77 -16.06
C TYR A 44 -5.36 12.80 -17.26
N GLN A 45 -5.06 13.59 -18.28
CA GLN A 45 -5.89 13.67 -19.48
C GLN A 45 -6.00 12.32 -20.21
N GLN A 46 -4.88 11.61 -20.34
CA GLN A 46 -4.83 10.32 -21.05
C GLN A 46 -5.59 9.22 -20.29
N TYR A 47 -5.28 9.01 -19.01
CA TYR A 47 -5.66 7.80 -18.28
C TYR A 47 -6.86 7.99 -17.36
N LYS A 48 -7.07 9.19 -16.81
CA LYS A 48 -8.27 9.52 -16.01
C LYS A 48 -9.42 9.96 -16.91
N VAL A 49 -9.21 10.97 -17.77
CA VAL A 49 -10.29 11.58 -18.56
C VAL A 49 -10.66 10.75 -19.78
N LYS A 50 -9.72 10.53 -20.70
CA LYS A 50 -10.03 9.87 -21.98
C LYS A 50 -10.31 8.38 -21.85
N ARG A 51 -9.50 7.67 -21.06
CA ARG A 51 -9.58 6.21 -20.93
C ARG A 51 -10.38 5.72 -19.72
N GLY A 52 -10.61 6.57 -18.71
CA GLY A 52 -11.34 6.18 -17.50
C GLY A 52 -10.71 5.02 -16.73
N LEU A 53 -9.39 4.81 -16.84
CA LEU A 53 -8.69 3.66 -16.24
C LEU A 53 -8.38 3.90 -14.76
N TRP A 54 -7.95 5.11 -14.43
CA TRP A 54 -7.62 5.52 -13.07
C TRP A 54 -8.88 5.97 -12.34
N ARG A 55 -9.44 5.05 -11.55
CA ARG A 55 -10.79 5.17 -10.98
C ARG A 55 -10.80 5.31 -9.46
N PHE A 56 -9.71 4.98 -8.79
CA PHE A 56 -9.62 5.01 -7.34
C PHE A 56 -8.21 5.38 -6.92
N GLY A 57 -8.10 6.26 -5.93
CA GLY A 57 -6.86 6.71 -5.31
C GLY A 57 -7.03 6.67 -3.80
N LEU A 58 -5.96 6.98 -3.09
CA LEU A 58 -5.96 7.08 -1.63
C LEU A 58 -5.42 8.44 -1.24
N ASP A 59 -5.99 9.02 -0.19
CA ASP A 59 -5.35 10.15 0.48
C ASP A 59 -4.10 9.64 1.19
N LEU A 60 -2.97 10.33 1.00
CA LEU A 60 -1.67 9.90 1.49
C LEU A 60 -1.60 9.82 3.01
N ILE A 61 -2.37 10.67 3.71
CA ILE A 61 -2.42 10.74 5.16
C ILE A 61 -3.35 9.64 5.70
N GLU A 62 -4.41 9.30 4.96
CA GLU A 62 -5.42 8.32 5.40
C GLU A 62 -5.04 6.86 5.06
N VAL A 63 -3.98 6.60 4.28
CA VAL A 63 -3.54 5.22 3.94
C VAL A 63 -3.42 4.30 5.18
N PRO A 64 -2.78 4.72 6.29
CA PRO A 64 -2.65 3.86 7.47
C PRO A 64 -4.01 3.46 8.06
N ASP A 65 -4.93 4.41 8.20
CA ASP A 65 -6.27 4.16 8.76
C ASP A 65 -7.09 3.28 7.82
N PHE A 66 -7.03 3.55 6.51
CA PHE A 66 -7.68 2.73 5.50
C PHE A 66 -7.21 1.27 5.55
N LEU A 67 -5.91 1.02 5.71
CA LEU A 67 -5.36 -0.34 5.80
C LEU A 67 -5.63 -1.00 7.16
N ALA A 68 -5.76 -0.22 8.24
CA ALA A 68 -6.07 -0.72 9.57
C ALA A 68 -7.43 -1.43 9.63
N GLU A 69 -8.41 -0.98 8.83
CA GLU A 69 -9.71 -1.65 8.66
C GLU A 69 -9.59 -3.12 8.21
N TYR A 70 -8.49 -3.47 7.53
CA TYR A 70 -8.21 -4.81 7.02
C TYR A 70 -7.17 -5.58 7.86
N GLY A 71 -6.84 -5.08 9.05
CA GLY A 71 -5.88 -5.70 9.95
C GLY A 71 -4.43 -5.61 9.46
N MET A 72 -4.12 -4.59 8.67
CA MET A 72 -2.77 -4.31 8.16
C MET A 72 -2.21 -3.04 8.78
N ARG A 73 -0.89 -2.99 8.94
CA ARG A 73 -0.16 -1.83 9.45
C ARG A 73 0.85 -1.38 8.41
N VAL A 74 0.83 -0.09 8.05
CA VAL A 74 1.86 0.50 7.18
C VAL A 74 3.22 0.42 7.89
N VAL A 75 4.22 -0.09 7.18
CA VAL A 75 5.61 -0.16 7.59
C VAL A 75 6.41 0.96 6.93
N GLU A 76 6.25 1.14 5.62
CA GLU A 76 6.88 2.24 4.87
C GLU A 76 5.94 2.81 3.81
N GLN A 77 5.99 4.13 3.64
CA GLN A 77 5.38 4.86 2.52
C GLN A 77 6.34 6.01 2.14
N PRO A 78 7.47 5.69 1.47
CA PRO A 78 8.51 6.66 1.19
C PRO A 78 8.09 7.64 0.09
N THR A 79 8.55 8.88 0.23
CA THR A 79 8.49 9.89 -0.84
C THR A 79 9.37 9.48 -2.03
N ALA A 80 9.13 10.06 -3.21
CA ALA A 80 9.97 9.82 -4.39
C ALA A 80 11.45 10.16 -4.13
N GLN A 81 11.73 11.22 -3.36
CA GLN A 81 13.09 11.59 -2.95
C GLN A 81 13.73 10.54 -2.06
N GLU A 82 12.99 9.98 -1.10
CA GLU A 82 13.49 8.88 -0.26
C GLU A 82 13.73 7.62 -1.08
N ILE A 83 12.86 7.30 -2.04
CA ILE A 83 13.07 6.16 -2.96
C ILE A 83 14.35 6.37 -3.77
N SER A 84 14.53 7.55 -4.37
CA SER A 84 15.72 7.90 -5.15
C SER A 84 16.99 7.73 -4.32
N THR A 85 16.98 8.27 -3.08
CA THR A 85 18.15 8.27 -2.20
C THR A 85 18.48 6.88 -1.64
N ARG A 86 17.48 6.15 -1.14
CA ARG A 86 17.69 4.88 -0.42
C ARG A 86 17.83 3.70 -1.37
N TYR A 87 17.08 3.69 -2.47
CA TYR A 87 16.90 2.49 -3.30
C TYR A 87 17.47 2.62 -4.72
N MET A 88 17.56 3.82 -5.31
CA MET A 88 18.11 3.99 -6.67
C MET A 88 19.61 4.31 -6.65
N ALA A 89 20.01 5.32 -5.87
CA ALA A 89 21.41 5.73 -5.77
C ALA A 89 22.29 4.61 -5.22
N SER A 90 21.79 3.81 -4.28
CA SER A 90 22.51 2.69 -3.65
C SER A 90 22.87 1.56 -4.63
N VAL A 91 22.15 1.44 -5.76
CA VAL A 91 22.42 0.46 -6.81
C VAL A 91 23.05 1.09 -8.07
N GLY A 92 23.54 2.33 -7.97
CA GLY A 92 24.17 3.04 -9.08
C GLY A 92 23.20 3.43 -10.21
N ARG A 93 21.88 3.46 -9.93
CA ARG A 93 20.87 3.90 -10.90
C ARG A 93 20.51 5.35 -10.65
N ASN A 94 20.52 6.15 -11.71
CA ASN A 94 20.06 7.53 -11.71
C ASN A 94 18.84 7.65 -12.65
N LEU A 95 17.73 7.05 -12.24
CA LEU A 95 16.46 7.13 -12.96
C LEU A 95 15.53 8.10 -12.22
N PRO A 96 14.78 8.95 -12.94
CA PRO A 96 13.77 9.79 -12.31
C PRO A 96 12.70 8.90 -11.64
N VAL A 97 12.38 9.21 -10.40
CA VAL A 97 11.29 8.57 -9.66
C VAL A 97 10.03 9.42 -9.83
N SER A 98 8.91 8.76 -10.09
CA SER A 98 7.61 9.44 -10.23
C SER A 98 7.15 10.01 -8.89
N GLU A 99 6.74 11.28 -8.88
CA GLU A 99 6.06 11.92 -7.74
C GLU A 99 4.56 11.55 -7.67
N LEU A 100 4.03 10.94 -8.74
CA LEU A 100 2.61 10.62 -8.87
C LEU A 100 2.26 9.25 -8.29
N GLU A 101 3.16 8.27 -8.37
CA GLU A 101 2.87 6.90 -7.92
C GLU A 101 3.51 6.63 -6.56
N TRP A 102 2.66 6.39 -5.56
CA TRP A 102 3.10 6.17 -4.19
C TRP A 102 3.16 4.68 -3.88
N SER A 103 4.31 4.24 -3.36
CA SER A 103 4.53 2.86 -2.94
C SER A 103 4.24 2.72 -1.45
N VAL A 104 3.52 1.67 -1.08
CA VAL A 104 3.20 1.33 0.32
C VAL A 104 3.68 -0.08 0.59
N TYR A 105 4.43 -0.23 1.68
CA TYR A 105 4.73 -1.51 2.30
C TYR A 105 3.94 -1.61 3.61
N ALA A 106 3.15 -2.66 3.75
CA ALA A 106 2.36 -2.96 4.94
C ALA A 106 2.52 -4.43 5.37
N GLU A 107 2.27 -4.69 6.65
CA GLU A 107 2.35 -6.02 7.26
C GLU A 107 1.00 -6.39 7.88
N ARG A 108 0.60 -7.66 7.77
CA ARG A 108 -0.56 -8.20 8.47
C ARG A 108 -0.29 -8.26 9.97
N ILE A 109 -1.09 -7.54 10.77
CA ILE A 109 -0.93 -7.44 12.22
C ILE A 109 -1.02 -8.82 12.90
N ARG A 110 -0.04 -9.11 13.76
CA ARG A 110 -0.07 -10.26 14.68
C ARG A 110 -1.22 -10.12 15.66
N ASP A 111 -2.19 -11.01 15.53
CA ASP A 111 -3.18 -11.25 16.57
C ASP A 111 -2.47 -11.97 17.73
N THR A 112 -1.90 -11.17 18.62
CA THR A 112 -1.03 -11.65 19.72
C THR A 112 -1.81 -12.59 20.65
N GLN A 113 -3.14 -12.41 20.75
CA GLN A 113 -3.99 -13.28 21.54
C GLN A 113 -4.24 -14.64 20.87
N ARG A 114 -4.44 -14.68 19.55
CA ARG A 114 -4.52 -15.93 18.79
C ARG A 114 -3.22 -16.72 18.88
N HIS A 115 -2.08 -16.05 18.71
CA HIS A 115 -0.76 -16.68 18.78
C HIS A 115 -0.46 -17.29 20.17
N LEU A 116 -0.80 -16.57 21.24
CA LEU A 116 -0.68 -17.09 22.61
C LEU A 116 -1.63 -18.28 22.88
N ASN A 117 -2.83 -18.27 22.30
CA ASN A 117 -3.76 -19.39 22.39
C ASN A 117 -3.28 -20.62 21.62
N GLU A 118 -2.62 -20.46 20.47
CA GLU A 118 -2.00 -21.55 19.71
C GLU A 118 -0.81 -22.16 20.46
N LEU A 119 0.04 -21.33 21.07
CA LEU A 119 1.17 -21.79 21.88
C LEU A 119 0.71 -22.58 23.13
N ARG A 120 -0.43 -22.22 23.71
CA ARG A 120 -1.04 -22.96 24.84
C ARG A 120 -1.65 -24.30 24.44
N GLN A 121 -1.93 -24.52 23.15
CA GLN A 121 -2.48 -25.78 22.64
C GLN A 121 -1.41 -26.75 22.12
N LEU A 122 -0.13 -26.35 22.12
CA LEU A 122 0.96 -27.27 21.79
C LEU A 122 1.06 -28.35 22.88
N PRO A 123 1.14 -29.64 22.51
CA PRO A 123 1.37 -30.69 23.48
C PRO A 123 2.72 -30.43 24.18
N VAL A 124 2.69 -30.42 25.51
CA VAL A 124 3.92 -30.45 26.31
C VAL A 124 4.65 -31.73 25.92
N LEU A 125 5.82 -31.61 25.31
CA LEU A 125 6.70 -32.74 25.13
C LEU A 125 7.17 -33.14 26.53
N ASP A 126 6.62 -34.23 27.05
CA ASP A 126 7.12 -34.82 28.28
C ASP A 126 8.61 -35.22 28.09
N PRO A 127 9.46 -34.97 29.09
CA PRO A 127 10.92 -35.13 28.99
C PRO A 127 11.39 -36.58 28.83
#